data_AF-A0A8T5FYM8-F1
#
_entry.id   AF-A0A8T5FYM8-F1
#
_cell.length_a   1.000
_cell.length_b   1.000
_cell.length_c   1.000
_cell.angle_alpha   90.00
_cell.angle_beta   90.00
_cell.angle_gamma   90.00
#
_symmetry.space_group_name_H-M   'P 1'
#
loop_
_entity.id
_entity.type
_entity.pdbx_description
1 polymer ?
#
loop_
_entity_poly.entity_id
_entity_poly.type
_entity_poly.pdbx_seq_one_letter_code
_entity_poly.pdbx_strand_id
1 'polypeptide(L)' 'MDAEKKNEKRRSELKKQILTLEWDKKQRQINFSKQKMLEDYKKELDLINNGEEIKKDN' A
#
# COMPACT_ATOMS: atom_id res chain seq x y z
N MET A 1 19.73 -1.65 -11.85
CA MET A 1 18.25 -1.56 -11.84
C MET A 1 17.89 -0.36 -10.99
N ASP A 2 17.50 0.73 -11.63
CA ASP A 2 17.31 2.06 -11.03
C ASP A 2 16.28 2.03 -9.88
N ALA A 3 16.57 2.72 -8.78
CA ALA A 3 15.69 2.81 -7.60
C ALA A 3 14.29 3.34 -7.97
N GLU A 4 14.24 4.22 -8.96
CA GLU A 4 13.02 4.80 -9.52
C GLU A 4 12.09 3.75 -10.16
N LYS A 5 12.65 2.82 -10.95
CA LYS A 5 11.88 1.71 -11.54
C LYS A 5 11.34 0.74 -10.48
N LYS A 6 12.07 0.56 -9.38
CA LYS A 6 11.59 -0.26 -8.25
C LYS A 6 10.42 0.40 -7.53
N ASN A 7 10.50 1.71 -7.29
CA ASN A 7 9.42 2.48 -6.67
C ASN A 7 8.18 2.52 -7.55
N GLU A 8 8.34 2.68 -8.87
CA GLU A 8 7.22 2.67 -9.81
C GLU A 8 6.49 1.33 -9.82
N LYS A 9 7.23 0.21 -9.87
CA LYS A 9 6.65 -1.14 -9.77
C LYS A 9 5.90 -1.33 -8.45
N ARG A 10 6.53 -0.95 -7.33
CA ARG A 10 5.92 -1.07 -5.99
C ARG A 10 4.66 -0.22 -5.85
N ARG A 11 4.67 1.00 -6.39
CA ARG A 11 3.51 1.89 -6.43
C ARG A 11 2.33 1.26 -7.17
N SER A 12 2.60 0.62 -8.31
CA SER A 12 1.56 -0.07 -9.07
C SER A 12 0.98 -1.27 -8.30
N GLU A 13 1.83 -2.04 -7.62
CA GLU A 13 1.39 -3.17 -6.79
C GLU A 13 0.52 -2.71 -5.62
N LEU A 14 0.96 -1.67 -4.89
CA LEU A 14 0.20 -1.10 -3.76
C LEU A 14 -1.16 -0.57 -4.19
N LYS A 15 -1.23 0.17 -5.32
CA LYS A 15 -2.51 0.65 -5.86
C LYS A 15 -3.47 -0.50 -6.13
N LYS A 16 -2.99 -1.61 -6.70
CA LYS A 16 -3.82 -2.80 -6.95
C LYS A 16 -4.30 -3.44 -5.64
N GLN A 17 -3.43 -3.59 -4.64
CA GLN A 17 -3.78 -4.17 -3.35
C GLN A 17 -4.81 -3.32 -2.59
N ILE A 18 -4.62 -1.99 -2.57
CA ILE A 18 -5.55 -1.04 -1.97
C ILE A 18 -6.92 -1.13 -2.65
N LEU A 19 -6.97 -1.15 -3.98
CA LEU A 19 -8.22 -1.27 -4.74
C LEU A 19 -8.98 -2.55 -4.39
N THR A 20 -8.30 -3.69 -4.31
CA THR A 20 -8.91 -4.96 -3.91
C THR A 20 -9.47 -4.89 -2.49
N LEU A 21 -8.71 -4.34 -1.54
CA LEU A 21 -9.15 -4.25 -0.15
C LEU A 21 -10.28 -3.21 0.05
N GLU A 22 -10.28 -2.11 -0.69
CA GLU A 22 -11.42 -1.17 -0.72
C GLU A 22 -12.67 -1.80 -1.31
N TRP A 23 -12.52 -2.67 -2.31
CA TRP A 23 -13.62 -3.46 -2.85
C TRP A 23 -14.16 -4.43 -1.78
N ASP A 24 -13.30 -5.22 -1.14
CA ASP A 24 -13.68 -6.11 -0.03
C ASP A 24 -14.41 -5.34 1.10
N LYS A 25 -13.93 -4.14 1.44
CA LYS A 25 -14.54 -3.25 2.43
C LYS A 25 -15.95 -2.82 2.02
N LYS A 26 -16.13 -2.39 0.76
CA LYS A 26 -17.45 -2.03 0.22
C LYS A 26 -18.42 -3.21 0.22
N GLN A 27 -17.94 -4.42 -0.03
CA GLN A 27 -18.74 -5.64 0.03
C GLN A 27 -18.99 -6.15 1.46
N ARG A 28 -18.54 -5.43 2.50
CA ARG A 28 -18.58 -5.86 3.92
C ARG A 28 -17.89 -7.21 4.16
N GLN A 29 -16.94 -7.59 3.29
CA GLN A 29 -16.16 -8.84 3.37
C GLN A 29 -14.76 -8.62 3.99
N ILE A 30 -14.54 -7.46 4.58
CA ILE A 30 -13.26 -7.11 5.21
C ILE A 30 -13.27 -7.47 6.70
N ASN A 31 -12.23 -8.15 7.15
CA ASN A 31 -11.99 -8.40 8.57
C ASN A 31 -10.99 -7.37 9.13
N PHE A 32 -10.83 -7.32 10.46
CA PHE A 32 -9.93 -6.35 11.12
C PHE A 32 -8.48 -6.41 10.61
N SER A 33 -7.96 -7.62 10.38
CA SER A 33 -6.61 -7.82 9.86
C SER A 33 -6.43 -7.23 8.45
N LYS A 34 -7.39 -7.45 7.55
CA LYS A 34 -7.42 -6.86 6.21
C LYS A 34 -7.61 -5.35 6.24
N GLN A 35 -8.37 -4.82 7.20
CA GLN A 35 -8.54 -3.38 7.37
C GLN A 35 -7.23 -2.72 7.81
N LYS A 36 -6.50 -3.34 8.75
CA LYS A 36 -5.16 -2.88 9.12
C LYS A 36 -4.20 -2.93 7.93
N MET A 37 -4.20 -4.02 7.15
CA MET A 37 -3.39 -4.11 5.92
C MET A 37 -3.73 -3.00 4.90
N LEU A 38 -5.00 -2.64 4.75
CA LEU A 38 -5.41 -1.55 3.87
C LEU A 38 -4.83 -0.21 4.33
N GLU A 39 -4.84 0.06 5.63
CA GLU A 39 -4.25 1.28 6.21
C GLU A 39 -2.73 1.29 6.04
N ASP A 40 -2.06 0.16 6.29
CA ASP A 40 -0.61 0.01 6.11
C ASP A 40 -0.21 0.25 4.65
N TYR A 41 -0.93 -0.32 3.68
CA TYR A 41 -0.65 -0.11 2.25
C TYR A 41 -0.88 1.34 1.81
N LYS A 42 -1.92 2.01 2.32
CA LYS A 42 -2.13 3.44 2.04
C LYS A 42 -0.97 4.28 2.57
N LYS A 43 -0.53 4.02 3.79
CA LYS A 43 0.62 4.71 4.39
C LYS A 43 1.89 4.47 3.57
N GLU A 44 2.14 3.23 3.15
CA GLU A 44 3.29 2.90 2.29
C GLU A 44 3.24 3.63 0.95
N LEU A 45 2.07 3.69 0.33
CA LEU A 45 1.87 4.39 -0.94
C LEU A 45 2.12 5.90 -0.81
N ASP A 46 1.69 6.51 0.30
CA ASP A 46 1.92 7.93 0.58
C ASP A 46 3.40 8.24 0.78
N LEU A 47 4.13 7.40 1.51
CA LEU A 47 5.58 7.54 1.68
C LEU A 47 6.31 7.50 0.33
N ILE A 48 5.96 6.55 -0.54
CA ILE A 48 6.51 6.44 -1.90
C ILE A 48 6.17 7.67 -2.75
N ASN A 49 4.96 8.23 -2.62
CA ASN A 49 4.55 9.41 -3.36
C ASN A 49 5.29 10.67 -2.90
N ASN A 50 5.59 10.78 -1.60
CA ASN A 50 6.28 11.93 -1.00
C ASN A 50 7.82 11.81 -1.09
N GLY A 51 8.34 10.68 -1.59
CA GLY A 51 9.77 10.41 -1.62
C GLY A 51 10.38 10.18 -0.23
N GLU A 52 9.56 9.89 0.77
CA GLU A 52 10.01 9.58 2.13
C GLU A 52 10.45 8.13 2.22
N GLU A 53 11.66 7.89 2.75
CA GLU A 53 12.13 6.53 3.01
C GLU A 53 11.32 5.91 4.16
N ILE A 54 10.82 4.70 3.92
CA ILE A 54 10.20 3.88 4.97
C ILE A 54 11.29 3.52 5.98
N LYS A 55 11.41 4.29 7.05
CA LYS A 55 12.19 3.90 8.21
C LYS A 55 11.51 2.67 8.82
N LYS A 56 12.07 1.50 8.58
CA LYS A 56 11.74 0.30 9.36
C LYS A 56 12.45 0.45 10.70
N ASP A 57 11.78 1.08 11.66
CA ASP A 57 12.15 0.89 13.06
C ASP A 57 11.88 -0.58 13.39
N ASN A 58 12.97 -1.28 13.70
CA ASN A 58 13.04 -2.71 13.94
C ASN A 58 12.59 -3.05 15.35
#